data_AF-A0A9P6K9U7-F1
#
_entry.id   AF-A0A9P6K9U7-F1
#
_cell.length_a   1.000
_cell.length_b   1.000
_cell.length_c   1.000
_cell.angle_alpha   90.00
_cell.angle_beta   90.00
_cell.angle_gamma   90.00
#
_symmetry.space_group_name_H-M   'P 1'
#
loop_
_entity.id
_entity.type
_entity.pdbx_description
1 polymer ?
#
loop_
_entity_poly.entity_id
_entity_poly.type
_entity_poly.pdbx_seq_one_letter_code
_entity_poly.pdbx_strand_id
1 'polypeptide(L)'
;MSLPKVPQLYKSVVPAPSQAFDDSQIATIHVSIDQATFDKMLKNPEEANPAMVQFRFINSDLVHSVAQVEMKFAGKSSMDYKKQSFKFKFDDKKQQTFFDRPSIKLRSEAGDPTLMREKIYIDVLNSVGIYTQQGAWVVLYINNKLWGIYLMVDDIGKSFLRTTIHRSNSATLGSLYQMNAPEENHRADLRYLGPTAKSYPDEVYTNKYLGGAWDSYWYSASNYFLYFNPSLKVWQWVPTDFDDTLGKGVLEKQTTYKNYAPQLSKQDHPLVSKLILRNQAINQR
;
A
#
# COMPACT_ATOMS: atom_id res chain seq x y z
N MET A 1 -21.54 8.00 32.41
CA MET A 1 -22.21 8.18 31.10
C MET A 1 -21.40 7.40 30.07
N SER A 2 -21.98 6.43 29.35
CA SER A 2 -21.24 5.68 28.32
C SER A 2 -21.23 6.48 27.02
N LEU A 3 -20.06 6.76 26.46
CA LEU A 3 -19.97 7.30 25.10
C LEU A 3 -20.60 6.32 24.10
N PRO A 4 -21.38 6.78 23.11
CA PRO A 4 -21.95 5.90 22.11
C PRO A 4 -20.81 5.28 21.29
N LYS A 5 -20.82 3.95 21.15
CA LYS A 5 -19.83 3.23 20.34
C LYS A 5 -19.86 3.79 18.91
N VAL A 6 -18.68 4.08 18.35
CA VAL A 6 -18.56 4.43 16.94
C VAL A 6 -19.16 3.29 16.11
N PRO A 7 -20.12 3.54 15.21
CA PRO A 7 -20.71 2.49 14.40
C PRO A 7 -19.64 1.90 13.48
N GLN A 8 -19.34 0.62 13.67
CA GLN A 8 -18.45 -0.12 12.78
C GLN A 8 -19.11 -0.22 11.39
N LEU A 9 -18.54 0.47 10.38
CA LEU A 9 -19.01 0.42 8.98
C LEU A 9 -19.03 -1.01 8.42
N TYR A 10 -18.13 -1.85 8.94
CA TYR A 10 -18.02 -3.28 8.74
C TYR A 10 -17.47 -3.84 10.05
N LYS A 11 -17.80 -5.11 10.39
CA LYS A 11 -17.20 -5.78 11.55
C LYS A 11 -15.68 -5.58 11.52
N SER A 12 -15.07 -5.25 12.66
CA SER A 12 -13.60 -5.18 12.71
C SER A 12 -13.01 -6.55 12.30
N VAL A 13 -12.19 -6.54 11.26
CA VAL A 13 -11.45 -7.70 10.77
C VAL A 13 -9.97 -7.39 10.88
N VAL A 14 -9.46 -7.42 12.13
CA VAL A 14 -8.01 -7.49 12.40
C VAL A 14 -7.43 -8.59 11.50
N PRO A 15 -6.35 -8.35 10.73
CA PRO A 15 -5.79 -9.35 9.82
C PRO A 15 -5.54 -10.68 10.49
N ALA A 16 -5.67 -11.77 9.74
CA ALA A 16 -5.29 -13.08 10.26
C ALA A 16 -3.76 -13.13 10.44
N PRO A 17 -3.25 -13.60 11.59
CA PRO A 17 -1.81 -13.78 11.81
C PRO A 17 -1.17 -14.57 10.66
N SER A 18 -0.01 -14.14 10.21
CA SER A 18 0.53 -14.57 8.93
C SER A 18 2.04 -14.74 9.02
N GLN A 19 2.56 -15.91 8.62
CA GLN A 19 3.99 -16.23 8.66
C GLN A 19 4.87 -15.26 7.82
N ALA A 20 4.28 -14.56 6.85
CA ALA A 20 4.92 -13.46 6.13
C ALA A 20 5.20 -12.22 7.01
N PHE A 21 4.38 -11.97 8.03
CA PHE A 21 4.36 -10.72 8.80
C PHE A 21 4.28 -10.97 10.31
N ASP A 22 4.99 -11.98 10.78
CA ASP A 22 5.34 -12.08 12.20
C ASP A 22 6.34 -10.95 12.51
N ASP A 23 5.90 -9.96 13.28
CA ASP A 23 6.70 -8.81 13.70
C ASP A 23 7.23 -8.94 15.15
N SER A 24 7.13 -10.13 15.76
CA SER A 24 7.87 -10.46 16.99
C SER A 24 9.38 -10.64 16.74
N GLN A 25 9.78 -10.77 15.48
CA GLN A 25 11.15 -11.00 15.03
C GLN A 25 11.42 -10.27 13.70
N ILE A 26 12.70 -10.02 13.39
CA ILE A 26 13.13 -9.43 12.11
C ILE A 26 13.73 -10.53 11.25
N ALA A 27 12.99 -10.94 10.22
CA ALA A 27 13.45 -11.95 9.27
C ALA A 27 14.52 -11.40 8.32
N THR A 28 15.34 -12.29 7.76
CA THR A 28 16.35 -11.94 6.74
C THR A 28 15.98 -12.53 5.40
N ILE A 29 16.05 -11.72 4.34
CA ILE A 29 15.85 -12.12 2.95
C ILE A 29 17.20 -12.09 2.25
N HIS A 30 17.61 -13.24 1.71
CA HIS A 30 18.74 -13.37 0.80
C HIS A 30 18.23 -13.50 -0.63
N VAL A 31 18.82 -12.71 -1.53
CA VAL A 31 18.59 -12.75 -2.98
C VAL A 31 19.89 -13.11 -3.68
N SER A 32 19.82 -13.95 -4.71
CA SER A 32 20.95 -14.20 -5.61
C SER A 32 20.54 -13.96 -7.07
N ILE A 33 21.32 -13.13 -7.74
CA ILE A 33 21.09 -12.60 -9.09
C ILE A 33 22.44 -12.49 -9.82
N ASP A 34 22.45 -12.64 -11.15
CA ASP A 34 23.64 -12.29 -11.94
C ASP A 34 24.03 -10.83 -11.69
N GLN A 35 25.29 -10.60 -11.28
CA GLN A 35 25.77 -9.27 -10.94
C GLN A 35 25.76 -8.32 -12.15
N ALA A 36 26.11 -8.81 -13.34
CA ALA A 36 26.13 -7.97 -14.55
C ALA A 36 24.72 -7.55 -15.00
N THR A 37 23.71 -8.39 -14.74
CA THR A 37 22.29 -8.04 -14.87
C THR A 37 21.89 -7.01 -13.84
N PHE A 38 22.24 -7.23 -12.57
CA PHE A 38 21.83 -6.34 -11.48
C PHE A 38 22.47 -4.94 -11.58
N ASP A 39 23.75 -4.84 -11.98
CA ASP A 39 24.43 -3.57 -12.22
C ASP A 39 23.80 -2.77 -13.37
N LYS A 40 23.30 -3.46 -14.43
CA LYS A 40 22.54 -2.82 -15.51
C LYS A 40 21.20 -2.30 -15.01
N MET A 41 20.48 -3.08 -14.21
CA MET A 41 19.22 -2.65 -13.59
C MET A 41 19.46 -1.38 -12.74
N LEU A 42 20.46 -1.41 -11.85
CA LEU A 42 20.79 -0.28 -10.97
C LEU A 42 21.23 0.99 -11.71
N LYS A 43 21.72 0.87 -12.96
CA LYS A 43 22.11 2.03 -13.77
C LYS A 43 20.90 2.81 -14.30
N ASN A 44 19.86 2.11 -14.76
CA ASN A 44 18.63 2.71 -15.31
C ASN A 44 17.39 2.07 -14.65
N PRO A 45 17.04 2.42 -13.38
CA PRO A 45 16.01 1.70 -12.62
C PRO A 45 14.59 1.75 -13.23
N GLU A 46 14.20 2.86 -13.86
CA GLU A 46 12.88 2.98 -14.50
C GLU A 46 12.73 2.11 -15.76
N GLU A 47 13.83 1.91 -16.50
CA GLU A 47 13.89 1.08 -17.72
C GLU A 47 14.22 -0.39 -17.41
N ALA A 48 14.44 -0.74 -16.13
CA ALA A 48 14.94 -2.04 -15.73
C ALA A 48 13.89 -3.15 -15.95
N ASN A 49 14.16 -4.02 -16.93
CA ASN A 49 13.40 -5.25 -17.11
C ASN A 49 13.47 -6.14 -15.85
N PRO A 50 12.40 -6.89 -15.51
CA PRO A 50 12.41 -7.83 -14.40
C PRO A 50 13.45 -8.94 -14.60
N ALA A 51 14.15 -9.30 -13.54
CA ALA A 51 15.14 -10.38 -13.52
C ALA A 51 14.62 -11.58 -12.71
N MET A 52 14.99 -12.79 -13.12
CA MET A 52 14.71 -14.01 -12.35
C MET A 52 15.81 -14.22 -11.32
N VAL A 53 15.43 -14.36 -10.05
CA VAL A 53 16.36 -14.49 -8.91
C VAL A 53 16.06 -15.73 -8.08
N GLN A 54 17.07 -16.19 -7.33
CA GLN A 54 16.84 -17.07 -6.19
C GLN A 54 16.46 -16.21 -4.98
N PHE A 55 15.43 -16.62 -4.25
CA PHE A 55 14.92 -15.93 -3.06
C PHE A 55 14.92 -16.88 -1.87
N ARG A 56 15.40 -16.41 -0.71
CA ARG A 56 15.40 -17.17 0.54
C ARG A 56 15.05 -16.27 1.73
N PHE A 57 13.92 -16.53 2.36
CA PHE A 57 13.49 -15.92 3.62
C PHE A 57 13.88 -16.83 4.78
N ILE A 58 14.40 -16.24 5.86
CA ILE A 58 14.89 -16.93 7.06
C ILE A 58 14.40 -16.15 8.27
N ASN A 59 13.73 -16.82 9.21
CA ASN A 59 13.43 -16.30 10.55
C ASN A 59 14.03 -17.27 11.60
N SER A 60 13.64 -17.17 12.87
CA SER A 60 14.14 -18.09 13.91
C SER A 60 13.62 -19.53 13.78
N ASP A 61 12.49 -19.73 13.11
CA ASP A 61 11.72 -20.99 13.14
C ASP A 61 11.78 -21.79 11.83
N LEU A 62 11.98 -21.11 10.70
CA LEU A 62 11.94 -21.71 9.37
C LEU A 62 12.89 -21.07 8.35
N VAL A 63 13.07 -21.80 7.25
CA VAL A 63 13.66 -21.32 6.00
C VAL A 63 12.66 -21.55 4.87
N HIS A 64 12.33 -20.52 4.10
CA HIS A 64 11.52 -20.59 2.89
C HIS A 64 12.37 -20.18 1.68
N SER A 65 12.55 -21.08 0.71
CA SER A 65 13.42 -20.88 -0.46
C SER A 65 12.68 -21.12 -1.77
N VAL A 66 12.83 -20.21 -2.74
CA VAL A 66 12.27 -20.34 -4.09
C VAL A 66 13.36 -20.03 -5.13
N ALA A 67 13.64 -20.96 -6.02
CA ALA A 67 14.76 -20.88 -6.96
C ALA A 67 14.53 -19.96 -8.17
N GLN A 68 13.29 -19.56 -8.42
CA GLN A 68 12.91 -18.65 -9.51
C GLN A 68 11.79 -17.71 -9.04
N VAL A 69 12.14 -16.44 -8.82
CA VAL A 69 11.21 -15.36 -8.47
C VAL A 69 11.46 -14.18 -9.41
N GLU A 70 10.41 -13.56 -9.93
CA GLU A 70 10.50 -12.32 -10.71
C GLU A 70 10.79 -11.16 -9.74
N MET A 71 12.00 -10.61 -9.79
CA MET A 71 12.40 -9.40 -9.06
C MET A 71 12.45 -8.20 -10.01
N LYS A 72 11.92 -7.07 -9.57
CA LYS A 72 12.09 -5.76 -10.22
C LYS A 72 12.05 -4.63 -9.20
N PHE A 73 12.40 -3.42 -9.61
CA PHE A 73 12.21 -2.24 -8.76
C PHE A 73 10.72 -1.87 -8.62
N ALA A 74 10.41 -1.09 -7.59
CA ALA A 74 9.02 -0.76 -7.21
C ALA A 74 8.82 0.72 -6.88
N GLY A 75 7.60 1.20 -7.15
CA GLY A 75 7.15 2.58 -6.97
C GLY A 75 7.35 3.44 -8.23
N LYS A 76 7.51 4.76 -8.03
CA LYS A 76 7.81 5.75 -9.09
C LYS A 76 8.98 6.63 -8.65
N SER A 77 8.73 7.73 -7.94
CA SER A 77 9.74 8.61 -7.32
C SER A 77 10.71 7.89 -6.36
N SER A 78 10.31 6.74 -5.81
CA SER A 78 11.20 5.87 -5.03
C SER A 78 12.37 5.27 -5.84
N MET A 79 12.33 5.36 -7.18
CA MET A 79 13.42 4.95 -8.07
C MET A 79 14.53 6.00 -8.19
N ASP A 80 14.29 7.26 -7.82
CA ASP A 80 15.32 8.31 -7.75
C ASP A 80 16.33 8.07 -6.60
N TYR A 81 15.94 7.27 -5.60
CA TYR A 81 16.74 7.00 -4.41
C TYR A 81 17.76 5.88 -4.65
N LYS A 82 19.02 6.11 -4.24
CA LYS A 82 20.09 5.11 -4.27
C LYS A 82 19.71 3.79 -3.57
N LYS A 83 18.90 3.86 -2.52
CA LYS A 83 18.30 2.70 -1.85
C LYS A 83 16.98 2.35 -2.54
N GLN A 84 17.08 1.58 -3.62
CA GLN A 84 15.94 1.13 -4.43
C GLN A 84 14.93 0.30 -3.62
N SER A 85 13.64 0.45 -3.93
CA SER A 85 12.56 -0.45 -3.48
C SER A 85 12.37 -1.60 -4.47
N PHE A 86 11.93 -2.76 -3.99
CA PHE A 86 11.79 -3.98 -4.80
C PHE A 86 10.36 -4.54 -4.78
N LYS A 87 9.98 -5.24 -5.84
CA LYS A 87 8.82 -6.13 -5.88
C LYS A 87 9.28 -7.53 -6.28
N PHE A 88 8.87 -8.52 -5.49
CA PHE A 88 9.07 -9.94 -5.76
C PHE A 88 7.73 -10.55 -6.17
N LYS A 89 7.73 -11.35 -7.23
CA LYS A 89 6.56 -12.06 -7.75
C LYS A 89 6.92 -13.53 -7.99
N PHE A 90 6.17 -14.39 -7.31
CA PHE A 90 6.32 -15.85 -7.33
C PHE A 90 5.44 -16.44 -8.44
N ASP A 91 5.78 -17.64 -8.90
CA ASP A 91 5.07 -18.28 -10.02
C ASP A 91 3.79 -19.00 -9.54
N ASP A 92 2.70 -18.24 -9.48
CA ASP A 92 1.37 -18.71 -9.06
C ASP A 92 0.85 -19.88 -9.91
N LYS A 93 1.24 -19.96 -11.19
CA LYS A 93 0.92 -21.09 -12.09
C LYS A 93 1.65 -22.38 -11.70
N LYS A 94 2.82 -22.27 -11.06
CA LYS A 94 3.55 -23.39 -10.43
C LYS A 94 3.14 -23.62 -8.96
N GLN A 95 2.08 -22.95 -8.49
CA GLN A 95 1.66 -22.92 -7.07
C GLN A 95 2.75 -22.39 -6.11
N GLN A 96 3.74 -21.67 -6.63
CA GLN A 96 4.79 -21.06 -5.82
C GLN A 96 4.25 -19.77 -5.20
N THR A 97 4.16 -19.72 -3.88
CA THR A 97 3.73 -18.54 -3.11
C THR A 97 4.59 -18.36 -1.87
N PHE A 98 4.73 -17.12 -1.44
CA PHE A 98 5.33 -16.75 -0.16
C PHE A 98 4.21 -16.63 0.89
N PHE A 99 3.87 -17.74 1.54
CA PHE A 99 2.75 -17.83 2.50
C PHE A 99 1.44 -17.27 1.91
N ASP A 100 0.89 -17.98 0.90
CA ASP A 100 -0.31 -17.62 0.12
C ASP A 100 -0.22 -16.33 -0.73
N ARG A 101 0.94 -15.66 -0.74
CA ARG A 101 1.17 -14.44 -1.54
C ARG A 101 1.88 -14.77 -2.85
N PRO A 102 1.29 -14.43 -4.01
CA PRO A 102 1.97 -14.49 -5.31
C PRO A 102 2.95 -13.32 -5.48
N SER A 103 2.92 -12.31 -4.62
CA SER A 103 3.83 -11.17 -4.65
C SER A 103 3.92 -10.42 -3.32
N ILE A 104 5.07 -9.79 -3.09
CA ILE A 104 5.36 -8.88 -1.98
C ILE A 104 6.13 -7.66 -2.49
N LYS A 105 6.09 -6.56 -1.75
CA LYS A 105 6.95 -5.38 -1.97
C LYS A 105 7.93 -5.26 -0.79
N LEU A 106 9.21 -4.98 -1.08
CA LEU A 106 10.17 -4.49 -0.10
C LEU A 106 10.35 -3.00 -0.32
N ARG A 107 9.81 -2.21 0.60
CA ARG A 107 9.86 -0.75 0.55
C ARG A 107 11.14 -0.28 1.24
N SER A 108 11.83 0.63 0.59
CA SER A 108 13.12 1.13 1.07
C SER A 108 12.99 2.21 2.14
N GLU A 109 11.81 2.79 2.33
CA GLU A 109 11.53 3.93 3.21
C GLU A 109 12.53 5.10 3.05
N ALA A 110 13.14 5.23 1.86
CA ALA A 110 14.30 6.10 1.66
C ALA A 110 14.00 7.60 1.78
N GLY A 111 12.71 7.98 1.69
CA GLY A 111 12.23 9.34 1.99
C GLY A 111 11.90 9.58 3.46
N ASP A 112 11.60 8.55 4.26
CA ASP A 112 11.31 8.69 5.71
C ASP A 112 12.59 8.57 6.55
N PRO A 113 13.11 9.66 7.15
CA PRO A 113 14.31 9.60 7.99
C PRO A 113 14.12 8.77 9.28
N THR A 114 12.89 8.38 9.63
CA THR A 114 12.63 7.45 10.74
C THR A 114 12.43 6.01 10.31
N LEU A 115 12.17 5.76 9.01
CA LEU A 115 11.64 4.50 8.43
C LEU A 115 10.29 4.00 9.02
N MET A 116 9.87 4.47 10.20
CA MET A 116 8.77 3.88 10.97
C MET A 116 7.38 4.33 10.54
N ARG A 117 7.23 5.37 9.70
CA ARG A 117 5.93 5.99 9.42
C ARG A 117 4.94 5.05 8.75
N GLU A 118 5.34 4.37 7.66
CA GLU A 118 4.42 3.48 6.95
C GLU A 118 3.98 2.29 7.83
N LYS A 119 4.90 1.66 8.58
CA LYS A 119 4.58 0.56 9.52
C LYS A 119 3.62 1.00 10.63
N ILE A 120 3.88 2.12 11.31
CA ILE A 120 3.00 2.61 12.39
C ILE A 120 1.59 2.89 11.86
N TYR A 121 1.47 3.51 10.68
CA TYR A 121 0.15 3.83 10.11
C TYR A 121 -0.60 2.56 9.68
N ILE A 122 0.09 1.58 9.08
CA ILE A 122 -0.43 0.24 8.79
C ILE A 122 -0.99 -0.41 10.07
N ASP A 123 -0.21 -0.42 11.15
CA ASP A 123 -0.56 -1.09 12.40
C ASP A 123 -1.77 -0.44 13.07
N VAL A 124 -1.81 0.90 13.10
CA VAL A 124 -2.97 1.66 13.61
C VAL A 124 -4.23 1.27 12.84
N LEU A 125 -4.21 1.31 11.51
CA LEU A 125 -5.36 0.93 10.67
C LEU A 125 -5.83 -0.51 10.91
N ASN A 126 -4.89 -1.47 10.90
CA ASN A 126 -5.19 -2.88 11.15
C ASN A 126 -5.76 -3.11 12.56
N SER A 127 -5.26 -2.39 13.58
CA SER A 127 -5.76 -2.48 14.96
C SER A 127 -7.18 -1.92 15.14
N VAL A 128 -7.55 -0.85 14.41
CA VAL A 128 -8.93 -0.33 14.41
C VAL A 128 -9.84 -1.08 13.42
N GLY A 129 -9.32 -2.07 12.71
CA GLY A 129 -10.07 -2.95 11.80
C GLY A 129 -10.35 -2.35 10.41
N ILE A 130 -9.63 -1.30 10.00
CA ILE A 130 -9.65 -0.80 8.63
C ILE A 130 -8.77 -1.70 7.76
N TYR A 131 -9.31 -2.19 6.65
CA TYR A 131 -8.54 -3.00 5.70
C TYR A 131 -7.40 -2.19 5.09
N THR A 132 -6.17 -2.61 5.35
CA THR A 132 -4.94 -2.17 4.69
C THR A 132 -4.02 -3.39 4.51
N GLN A 133 -2.88 -3.20 3.85
CA GLN A 133 -1.80 -4.19 3.81
C GLN A 133 -1.33 -4.57 5.22
N GLN A 134 -0.84 -5.79 5.41
CA GLN A 134 0.08 -6.06 6.51
C GLN A 134 1.50 -5.63 6.11
N GLY A 135 2.36 -5.43 7.10
CA GLY A 135 3.78 -5.21 6.87
C GLY A 135 4.65 -5.60 8.06
N ALA A 136 5.88 -5.98 7.80
CA ALA A 136 6.88 -6.36 8.81
C ALA A 136 8.29 -5.96 8.37
N TRP A 137 9.20 -5.85 9.32
CA TRP A 137 10.59 -5.46 9.08
C TRP A 137 11.44 -6.66 8.65
N VAL A 138 12.20 -6.50 7.57
CA VAL A 138 13.16 -7.50 7.09
C VAL A 138 14.52 -6.90 6.79
N VAL A 139 15.59 -7.68 6.97
CA VAL A 139 16.94 -7.34 6.51
C VAL A 139 17.18 -7.95 5.13
N LEU A 140 17.59 -7.13 4.16
CA LEU A 140 17.86 -7.58 2.79
C LEU A 140 19.35 -7.77 2.53
N TYR A 141 19.72 -8.94 2.00
CA TYR A 141 21.02 -9.23 1.39
C TYR A 141 20.82 -9.55 -0.09
N ILE A 142 21.65 -8.98 -0.96
CA ILE A 142 21.71 -9.34 -2.39
C ILE A 142 23.14 -9.72 -2.72
N ASN A 143 23.35 -10.90 -3.30
CA ASN A 143 24.68 -11.46 -3.61
C ASN A 143 25.62 -11.43 -2.38
N ASN A 144 25.10 -11.87 -1.22
CA ASN A 144 25.75 -11.87 0.10
C ASN A 144 26.16 -10.49 0.66
N LYS A 145 25.89 -9.39 -0.04
CA LYS A 145 26.10 -8.02 0.44
C LYS A 145 24.84 -7.51 1.15
N LEU A 146 25.00 -6.89 2.32
CA LEU A 146 23.91 -6.21 3.03
C LEU A 146 23.40 -4.99 2.23
N TRP A 147 22.08 -4.93 2.03
CA TRP A 147 21.36 -3.77 1.48
C TRP A 147 20.60 -2.98 2.56
N GLY A 148 20.50 -3.51 3.77
CA GLY A 148 19.93 -2.84 4.94
C GLY A 148 18.53 -3.35 5.30
N ILE A 149 17.85 -2.62 6.17
CA ILE A 149 16.47 -2.92 6.61
C ILE A 149 15.45 -2.38 5.61
N TYR A 150 14.37 -3.13 5.38
CA TYR A 150 13.29 -2.85 4.43
C TYR A 150 11.94 -3.15 5.08
N LEU A 151 10.92 -2.35 4.77
CA LEU A 151 9.55 -2.65 5.16
C LEU A 151 8.95 -3.59 4.12
N MET A 152 8.75 -4.85 4.48
CA MET A 152 8.04 -5.80 3.63
C MET A 152 6.54 -5.57 3.79
N VAL A 153 5.79 -5.42 2.69
CA VAL A 153 4.32 -5.26 2.71
C VAL A 153 3.63 -6.18 1.72
N ASP A 154 2.32 -6.41 1.92
CA ASP A 154 1.47 -7.08 0.93
C ASP A 154 1.55 -6.36 -0.42
N ASP A 155 1.78 -7.13 -1.49
CA ASP A 155 1.41 -6.63 -2.81
C ASP A 155 -0.12 -6.72 -2.94
N ILE A 156 -0.78 -5.63 -2.55
CA ILE A 156 -2.23 -5.49 -2.63
C ILE A 156 -2.65 -5.85 -4.07
N GLY A 157 -3.65 -6.72 -4.21
CA GLY A 157 -4.04 -7.32 -5.48
C GLY A 157 -5.12 -8.40 -5.30
N LYS A 158 -5.30 -9.27 -6.31
CA LYS A 158 -6.29 -10.37 -6.22
C LYS A 158 -6.05 -11.30 -5.04
N SER A 159 -4.79 -11.58 -4.69
CA SER A 159 -4.46 -12.39 -3.49
C SER A 159 -4.86 -11.65 -2.21
N PHE A 160 -4.42 -10.41 -1.99
CA PHE A 160 -4.84 -9.60 -0.84
C PHE A 160 -6.36 -9.53 -0.65
N LEU A 161 -7.13 -9.35 -1.72
CA LEU A 161 -8.60 -9.38 -1.62
C LEU A 161 -9.11 -10.74 -1.13
N ARG A 162 -8.51 -11.84 -1.61
CA ARG A 162 -8.85 -13.21 -1.20
C ARG A 162 -8.42 -13.53 0.22
N THR A 163 -7.20 -13.18 0.62
CA THR A 163 -6.61 -13.53 1.93
C THR A 163 -7.10 -12.60 3.05
N THR A 164 -7.07 -11.29 2.83
CA THR A 164 -7.32 -10.28 3.87
C THR A 164 -8.80 -9.87 3.95
N ILE A 165 -9.45 -9.54 2.81
CA ILE A 165 -10.85 -9.06 2.81
C ILE A 165 -11.86 -10.22 2.88
N HIS A 166 -11.75 -11.20 1.98
CA HIS A 166 -12.72 -12.30 1.87
C HIS A 166 -12.37 -13.55 2.69
N ARG A 167 -11.09 -13.70 3.09
CA ARG A 167 -10.55 -14.90 3.76
C ARG A 167 -10.89 -16.21 3.04
N SER A 168 -10.93 -16.16 1.70
CA SER A 168 -11.26 -17.29 0.83
C SER A 168 -10.59 -17.16 -0.54
N ASN A 169 -9.80 -18.18 -0.89
CA ASN A 169 -9.17 -18.29 -2.19
C ASN A 169 -10.18 -18.53 -3.34
N SER A 170 -11.43 -18.91 -3.06
CA SER A 170 -12.50 -19.08 -4.07
C SER A 170 -13.43 -17.88 -4.26
N ALA A 171 -13.29 -16.80 -3.46
CA ALA A 171 -14.21 -15.66 -3.48
C ALA A 171 -14.39 -14.98 -4.86
N THR A 172 -15.62 -14.54 -5.14
CA THR A 172 -15.91 -13.66 -6.29
C THR A 172 -15.40 -12.25 -6.01
N LEU A 173 -14.55 -11.71 -6.87
CA LEU A 173 -13.99 -10.38 -6.72
C LEU A 173 -14.69 -9.39 -7.66
N GLY A 174 -15.14 -8.24 -7.13
CA GLY A 174 -15.59 -7.11 -7.94
C GLY A 174 -14.45 -6.19 -8.38
N SER A 175 -14.81 -5.07 -8.99
CA SER A 175 -13.87 -4.08 -9.53
C SER A 175 -13.01 -3.41 -8.45
N LEU A 176 -11.82 -2.96 -8.85
CA LEU A 176 -10.79 -2.46 -7.97
C LEU A 176 -10.01 -1.35 -8.69
N TYR A 177 -9.93 -0.17 -8.08
CA TYR A 177 -9.36 1.03 -8.71
C TYR A 177 -8.23 1.58 -7.86
N GLN A 178 -7.08 1.80 -8.50
CA GLN A 178 -6.01 2.61 -7.95
C GLN A 178 -6.29 4.08 -8.26
N MET A 179 -6.23 4.90 -7.21
CA MET A 179 -6.40 6.33 -7.30
C MET A 179 -5.02 7.00 -7.30
N ASN A 180 -4.79 7.98 -8.18
CA ASN A 180 -3.53 8.72 -8.29
C ASN A 180 -3.79 10.24 -8.44
N ALA A 181 -2.77 11.05 -8.16
CA ALA A 181 -2.73 12.47 -8.50
C ALA A 181 -1.35 12.84 -9.07
N PRO A 182 -1.10 12.62 -10.37
CA PRO A 182 0.11 13.10 -11.03
C PRO A 182 0.33 14.62 -10.90
N GLU A 183 -0.74 15.42 -10.84
CA GLU A 183 -0.69 16.88 -10.68
C GLU A 183 -1.83 17.40 -9.80
N GLU A 184 -1.71 18.62 -9.25
CA GLU A 184 -2.73 19.19 -8.35
C GLU A 184 -4.14 19.24 -9.00
N ASN A 185 -4.23 19.61 -10.27
CA ASN A 185 -5.50 19.66 -11.00
C ASN A 185 -5.91 18.31 -11.62
N HIS A 186 -5.06 17.28 -11.57
CA HIS A 186 -5.23 16.02 -12.27
C HIS A 186 -5.19 14.85 -11.27
N ARG A 187 -6.35 14.58 -10.64
CA ARG A 187 -6.43 13.77 -9.41
C ARG A 187 -7.74 13.00 -9.21
N ALA A 188 -7.67 11.92 -8.43
CA ALA A 188 -8.78 11.00 -8.18
C ALA A 188 -9.69 11.46 -7.02
N ASP A 189 -10.14 12.71 -7.09
CA ASP A 189 -11.01 13.37 -6.11
C ASP A 189 -12.49 12.91 -6.12
N LEU A 190 -12.86 12.01 -7.04
CA LEU A 190 -14.21 11.45 -7.21
C LEU A 190 -15.27 12.49 -7.62
N ARG A 191 -14.86 13.61 -8.25
CA ARG A 191 -15.80 14.47 -8.99
C ARG A 191 -16.39 13.73 -10.18
N TYR A 192 -17.65 14.00 -10.49
CA TYR A 192 -18.32 13.48 -11.67
C TYR A 192 -17.86 14.27 -12.91
N LEU A 193 -17.04 13.64 -13.75
CA LEU A 193 -16.50 14.24 -14.98
C LEU A 193 -17.35 13.90 -16.22
N GLY A 194 -18.24 12.91 -16.10
CA GLY A 194 -19.17 12.52 -17.16
C GLY A 194 -19.67 11.08 -17.02
N PRO A 195 -20.57 10.62 -17.91
CA PRO A 195 -21.23 9.32 -17.81
C PRO A 195 -20.43 8.14 -18.39
N THR A 196 -19.24 8.38 -18.97
CA THR A 196 -18.45 7.34 -19.67
C THR A 196 -17.09 7.15 -19.04
N ALA A 197 -16.48 5.97 -19.19
CA ALA A 197 -15.11 5.73 -18.74
C ALA A 197 -14.11 6.74 -19.34
N LYS A 198 -14.29 7.14 -20.62
CA LYS A 198 -13.47 8.17 -21.30
C LYS A 198 -13.54 9.57 -20.67
N SER A 199 -14.51 9.81 -19.78
CA SER A 199 -14.59 11.06 -19.00
C SER A 199 -13.60 11.09 -17.82
N TYR A 200 -12.97 9.97 -17.49
CA TYR A 200 -12.07 9.79 -16.35
C TYR A 200 -10.66 9.46 -16.88
N PRO A 201 -9.63 10.27 -16.60
CA PRO A 201 -8.28 10.03 -17.13
C PRO A 201 -7.65 8.73 -16.59
N ASP A 202 -7.13 7.89 -17.49
CA ASP A 202 -6.62 6.55 -17.16
C ASP A 202 -5.43 6.56 -16.19
N GLU A 203 -4.59 7.61 -16.17
CA GLU A 203 -3.48 7.72 -15.22
C GLU A 203 -3.91 8.14 -13.81
N VAL A 204 -5.10 8.75 -13.69
CA VAL A 204 -5.70 9.20 -12.43
C VAL A 204 -6.57 8.09 -11.82
N TYR A 205 -7.47 7.54 -12.63
CA TYR A 205 -8.48 6.55 -12.24
C TYR A 205 -8.11 5.15 -12.75
N THR A 206 -6.85 4.75 -12.60
CA THR A 206 -6.31 3.57 -13.28
C THR A 206 -6.99 2.29 -12.81
N ASN A 207 -7.56 1.54 -13.77
CA ASN A 207 -7.97 0.15 -13.56
C ASN A 207 -6.71 -0.73 -13.43
N LYS A 208 -6.14 -0.74 -12.22
CA LYS A 208 -4.86 -1.34 -11.87
C LYS A 208 -4.86 -1.88 -10.45
N TYR A 209 -3.88 -2.76 -10.22
CA TYR A 209 -3.61 -3.35 -8.93
C TYR A 209 -2.48 -2.57 -8.14
N LEU A 210 -2.77 -1.33 -7.68
CA LEU A 210 -2.50 -0.73 -6.31
C LEU A 210 -1.07 -0.24 -5.86
N GLY A 211 -0.75 0.96 -5.24
CA GLY A 211 -1.32 2.32 -4.92
C GLY A 211 -0.83 2.91 -3.54
N GLY A 212 -1.41 3.99 -2.93
CA GLY A 212 -0.79 4.70 -1.74
C GLY A 212 -1.53 5.53 -0.59
N ALA A 213 -0.87 6.58 0.01
CA ALA A 213 -1.24 7.48 1.18
C ALA A 213 -1.10 9.03 1.00
N TRP A 214 -1.27 9.83 2.10
CA TRP A 214 -1.04 11.29 2.33
C TRP A 214 -1.53 12.28 1.27
N ASP A 215 -0.95 12.22 0.07
CA ASP A 215 -1.55 12.63 -1.19
C ASP A 215 -2.88 11.86 -1.45
N SER A 216 -3.25 10.94 -0.56
CA SER A 216 -4.58 10.38 -0.29
C SER A 216 -5.75 11.38 -0.36
N TYR A 217 -6.97 10.82 -0.37
CA TYR A 217 -8.24 11.48 -0.67
C TYR A 217 -8.49 12.86 -0.05
N TRP A 218 -7.99 13.07 1.18
CA TRP A 218 -8.26 14.28 1.95
C TRP A 218 -7.58 15.53 1.39
N TYR A 219 -6.49 15.41 0.64
CA TYR A 219 -5.73 16.57 0.14
C TYR A 219 -5.46 16.53 -1.37
N SER A 220 -4.58 15.65 -1.85
CA SER A 220 -4.31 15.54 -3.29
C SER A 220 -5.21 14.52 -4.00
N ALA A 221 -5.89 13.64 -3.26
CA ALA A 221 -6.77 12.60 -3.78
C ALA A 221 -6.19 11.62 -4.80
N SER A 222 -4.88 11.45 -4.77
CA SER A 222 -4.20 10.21 -5.09
C SER A 222 -4.53 9.11 -4.07
N ASN A 223 -3.82 7.99 -4.15
CA ASN A 223 -3.33 7.28 -2.99
C ASN A 223 -4.40 6.75 -2.00
N TYR A 224 -5.22 5.84 -2.51
CA TYR A 224 -6.06 4.86 -1.82
C TYR A 224 -6.71 3.93 -2.86
N PHE A 225 -7.60 3.03 -2.42
CA PHE A 225 -8.43 2.19 -3.28
C PHE A 225 -9.91 2.30 -2.96
N LEU A 226 -10.69 2.17 -4.03
CA LEU A 226 -12.07 1.73 -3.95
C LEU A 226 -12.15 0.29 -4.48
N TYR A 227 -12.52 -0.63 -3.58
CA TYR A 227 -12.87 -2.01 -3.92
C TYR A 227 -14.38 -2.20 -3.87
N PHE A 228 -15.02 -2.63 -4.96
CA PHE A 228 -16.42 -3.04 -4.89
C PHE A 228 -16.52 -4.49 -4.41
N ASN A 229 -17.03 -4.70 -3.20
CA ASN A 229 -17.26 -6.02 -2.64
C ASN A 229 -18.62 -6.55 -3.12
N PRO A 230 -18.68 -7.59 -3.99
CA PRO A 230 -19.93 -8.06 -4.57
C PRO A 230 -20.81 -8.81 -3.54
N SER A 231 -20.18 -9.42 -2.53
CA SER A 231 -20.86 -10.16 -1.45
C SER A 231 -21.60 -9.21 -0.51
N LEU A 232 -21.01 -8.03 -0.22
CA LEU A 232 -21.58 -6.99 0.63
C LEU A 232 -22.36 -5.91 -0.15
N LYS A 233 -22.17 -5.84 -1.47
CA LYS A 233 -22.71 -4.82 -2.39
C LYS A 233 -22.34 -3.38 -2.02
N VAL A 234 -21.16 -3.18 -1.42
CA VAL A 234 -20.64 -1.86 -1.02
C VAL A 234 -19.23 -1.62 -1.57
N TRP A 235 -18.88 -0.35 -1.69
CA TRP A 235 -17.50 0.07 -1.87
C TRP A 235 -16.76 0.06 -0.53
N GLN A 236 -15.59 -0.57 -0.50
CA GLN A 236 -14.68 -0.60 0.63
C GLN A 236 -13.45 0.25 0.33
N TRP A 237 -13.04 1.03 1.34
CA TRP A 237 -11.80 1.79 1.32
C TRP A 237 -10.63 0.90 1.75
N VAL A 238 -9.51 1.01 1.06
CA VAL A 238 -8.23 0.39 1.45
C VAL A 238 -7.11 1.39 1.16
N PRO A 239 -6.29 1.83 2.13
CA PRO A 239 -5.14 2.72 1.90
C PRO A 239 -3.79 2.00 2.19
N THR A 240 -2.64 2.58 1.80
CA THR A 240 -1.25 1.98 1.82
C THR A 240 -0.19 3.10 1.68
N ASP A 241 1.14 2.90 1.56
CA ASP A 241 2.17 3.92 1.17
C ASP A 241 2.37 5.12 2.12
N PHE A 242 2.19 4.93 3.44
CA PHE A 242 2.11 6.01 4.44
C PHE A 242 3.44 6.63 4.91
N ASP A 243 4.46 6.70 4.07
CA ASP A 243 5.78 7.22 4.47
C ASP A 243 5.77 8.75 4.74
N ASP A 244 4.97 9.53 4.00
CA ASP A 244 4.69 10.96 4.22
C ASP A 244 3.55 11.19 5.24
N THR A 245 3.64 10.57 6.43
CA THR A 245 2.68 10.80 7.52
C THR A 245 3.35 11.27 8.82
N LEU A 246 2.61 11.34 9.93
CA LEU A 246 3.14 11.63 11.28
C LEU A 246 4.10 12.85 11.31
N GLY A 247 3.61 14.00 10.85
CA GLY A 247 4.32 15.28 10.87
C GLY A 247 5.33 15.51 9.73
N LYS A 248 5.44 14.59 8.76
CA LYS A 248 6.11 14.78 7.47
C LYS A 248 5.05 15.19 6.43
N GLY A 249 5.38 16.13 5.54
CA GLY A 249 4.49 16.63 4.47
C GLY A 249 3.84 18.02 4.71
N VAL A 250 4.16 18.98 3.82
CA VAL A 250 3.44 20.20 3.39
C VAL A 250 2.92 21.24 4.42
N LEU A 251 2.68 20.94 5.69
CA LEU A 251 2.29 21.95 6.68
C LEU A 251 3.53 22.64 7.31
N GLU A 252 3.98 23.73 6.68
CA GLU A 252 5.04 24.63 7.21
C GLU A 252 4.85 25.04 8.67
N LYS A 253 3.59 25.08 9.12
CA LYS A 253 3.21 25.15 10.53
C LYS A 253 2.22 24.03 10.84
N GLN A 254 2.60 23.13 11.74
CA GLN A 254 1.67 22.20 12.36
C GLN A 254 0.52 22.98 13.00
N THR A 255 -0.72 22.53 12.79
CA THR A 255 -1.91 23.22 13.26
C THR A 255 -3.01 22.22 13.61
N THR A 256 -3.99 22.63 14.40
CA THR A 256 -5.06 21.72 14.84
C THR A 256 -5.97 21.32 13.66
N TYR A 257 -6.62 20.16 13.76
CA TYR A 257 -7.63 19.75 12.78
C TYR A 257 -8.72 20.82 12.55
N LYS A 258 -9.11 21.58 13.59
CA LYS A 258 -10.09 22.69 13.48
C LYS A 258 -9.59 23.86 12.62
N ASN A 259 -8.27 24.05 12.52
CA ASN A 259 -7.64 25.07 11.69
C ASN A 259 -7.27 24.56 10.27
N TYR A 260 -7.21 23.23 10.10
CA TYR A 260 -6.90 22.57 8.82
C TYR A 260 -8.16 22.21 8.03
N ALA A 261 -9.22 21.72 8.69
CA ALA A 261 -10.47 21.34 8.05
C ALA A 261 -11.13 22.45 7.19
N PRO A 262 -11.10 23.75 7.56
CA PRO A 262 -11.58 24.82 6.69
C PRO A 262 -10.75 25.03 5.42
N GLN A 263 -9.53 24.49 5.35
CA GLN A 263 -8.68 24.55 4.16
C GLN A 263 -9.04 23.45 3.14
N LEU A 264 -9.67 22.37 3.60
CA LEU A 264 -10.18 21.28 2.76
C LEU A 264 -11.31 21.71 1.83
N SER A 265 -11.93 22.87 2.06
CA SER A 265 -12.98 23.41 1.18
C SER A 265 -12.46 24.29 0.04
N LYS A 266 -11.14 24.44 -0.12
CA LYS A 266 -10.55 25.22 -1.23
C LYS A 266 -10.79 24.60 -2.60
N GLN A 267 -10.95 23.27 -2.65
CA GLN A 267 -11.26 22.46 -3.83
C GLN A 267 -12.30 21.41 -3.42
N ASP A 268 -13.24 21.00 -4.29
CA ASP A 268 -14.33 20.08 -3.89
C ASP A 268 -13.91 18.60 -3.99
N HIS A 269 -13.77 17.96 -2.83
CA HIS A 269 -13.64 16.50 -2.69
C HIS A 269 -15.01 15.96 -2.24
N PRO A 270 -15.85 15.40 -3.12
CA PRO A 270 -17.28 15.25 -2.83
C PRO A 270 -17.61 14.37 -1.62
N LEU A 271 -16.77 13.40 -1.22
CA LEU A 271 -16.98 12.65 0.03
C LEU A 271 -16.58 13.47 1.27
N VAL A 272 -15.50 14.27 1.24
CA VAL A 272 -15.14 15.17 2.35
C VAL A 272 -16.23 16.23 2.53
N SER A 273 -16.66 16.84 1.43
CA SER A 273 -17.73 17.83 1.40
C SER A 273 -19.06 17.26 1.93
N LYS A 274 -19.49 16.08 1.49
CA LYS A 274 -20.81 15.52 1.86
C LYS A 274 -20.80 14.84 3.24
N LEU A 275 -19.74 14.10 3.59
CA LEU A 275 -19.71 13.25 4.79
C LEU A 275 -19.07 13.94 6.00
N ILE A 276 -18.17 14.91 5.81
CA ILE A 276 -17.58 15.69 6.91
C ILE A 276 -18.11 17.13 6.89
N LEU A 277 -17.69 17.96 5.93
CA LEU A 277 -17.88 19.42 6.04
C LEU A 277 -19.36 19.84 6.15
N ARG A 278 -20.26 19.16 5.42
CA ARG A 278 -21.71 19.40 5.46
C ARG A 278 -22.46 18.57 6.52
N ASN A 279 -21.79 17.66 7.24
CA ASN A 279 -22.41 16.80 8.24
C ASN A 279 -22.13 17.27 9.67
N GLN A 280 -23.00 18.17 10.17
CA GLN A 280 -22.88 18.74 11.52
C GLN A 280 -22.85 17.67 12.61
N ALA A 281 -23.56 16.54 12.46
CA ALA A 281 -23.63 15.48 13.48
C ALA A 281 -22.37 14.61 13.58
N ILE A 282 -21.43 14.75 12.65
CA ILE A 282 -20.06 14.20 12.74
C ILE A 282 -19.11 15.25 13.33
N ASN A 283 -19.23 16.53 12.92
CA ASN A 283 -18.37 17.62 13.40
C ASN A 283 -18.68 18.09 14.84
N GLN A 284 -19.74 17.57 15.47
CA GLN A 284 -20.16 17.83 16.85
C GLN A 284 -19.65 16.77 17.87
N ARG A 285 -18.81 15.82 17.44
CA ARG A 285 -18.28 14.72 18.25
C ARG A 285 -16.81 14.94 18.64
#